data_AF-A0A1K0JCQ9-F1
#
_entry.id   AF-A0A1K0JCQ9-F1
#
_cell.length_a   1.000
_cell.length_b   1.000
_cell.length_c   1.000
_cell.angle_alpha   90.00
_cell.angle_beta   90.00
_cell.angle_gamma   90.00
#
_symmetry.space_group_name_H-M   'P 1'
#
loop_
_entity.id
_entity.type
_entity.pdbx_description
1 polymer ?
#
loop_
_entity_poly.entity_id
_entity_poly.type
_entity_poly.pdbx_seq_one_letter_code
_entity_poly.pdbx_strand_id
1 'polypeptide(L)' 'MPRATHDGPSHHEVLVEAGHLGTVRLFIEKKLARHNRNSHYYYWSAYRAEPAEEQ' A
#
# COMPACT_ATOMS: atom_id res chain seq x y z
N MET A 1 8.20 10.30 -26.00
CA MET A 1 8.03 10.55 -24.55
C MET A 1 7.38 9.32 -23.94
N PRO A 2 7.91 8.71 -22.86
CA PRO A 2 7.22 7.60 -22.24
C PRO A 2 5.93 8.13 -21.60
N ARG A 3 4.80 7.50 -21.96
CA ARG A 3 3.47 7.75 -21.40
C ARG A 3 3.51 7.35 -19.93
N ALA A 4 3.04 8.21 -19.02
CA ALA A 4 2.82 7.82 -17.64
C ALA A 4 1.80 6.68 -17.64
N THR A 5 2.32 5.45 -17.50
CA THR A 5 1.50 4.25 -17.40
C THR A 5 0.67 4.43 -16.14
N HIS A 6 -0.64 4.37 -16.30
CA HIS A 6 -1.53 4.21 -15.15
C HIS A 6 -1.13 2.88 -14.52
N ASP A 7 -0.40 2.91 -13.39
CA ASP A 7 -0.25 1.74 -12.52
C ASP A 7 -1.67 1.26 -12.24
N GLY A 8 -1.96 -0.02 -12.48
CA GLY A 8 -3.29 -0.61 -12.24
C GLY A 8 -3.73 -0.47 -10.77
N PRO A 9 -4.83 -1.11 -10.35
CA PRO A 9 -5.18 -1.17 -8.93
C PRO A 9 -3.97 -1.70 -8.14
N SER A 10 -3.33 -0.80 -7.38
CA SER A 10 -2.03 -1.01 -6.71
C SER A 10 -2.23 -1.64 -5.34
N HIS A 11 -3.01 -2.72 -5.29
CA HIS A 11 -3.20 -3.48 -4.06
C HIS A 11 -1.97 -4.36 -3.82
N HIS A 12 -1.37 -4.22 -2.64
CA HIS A 12 -0.22 -5.00 -2.22
C HIS A 12 -0.48 -5.60 -0.85
N GLU A 13 0.04 -6.81 -0.65
CA GLU A 13 0.03 -7.53 0.62
C GLU A 13 1.45 -7.51 1.20
N VAL A 14 1.56 -7.13 2.47
CA VAL A 14 2.85 -7.07 3.18
C VAL A 14 2.72 -7.82 4.50
N LEU A 15 3.64 -8.75 4.75
CA LEU A 15 3.78 -9.41 6.04
C LEU A 15 4.66 -8.56 6.95
N VAL A 16 4.18 -8.32 8.16
CA VAL A 16 4.87 -7.53 9.18
C VAL A 16 4.84 -8.28 10.50
N GLU A 17 5.98 -8.36 11.18
CA GLU A 17 6.04 -8.83 12.57
C GLU A 17 5.49 -7.73 13.49
N ALA A 18 4.32 -7.95 14.08
CA ALA A 18 3.62 -7.02 14.96
C ALA A 18 3.90 -7.29 16.46
N GLY A 19 5.12 -7.69 16.78
CA GLY A 19 5.54 -7.99 18.15
C GLY A 19 4.67 -9.08 18.79
N HIS A 20 4.00 -8.73 19.90
CA HIS A 20 3.18 -9.67 20.67
C HIS A 20 1.91 -10.16 19.96
N LEU A 21 1.51 -9.51 18.85
CA LEU A 21 0.37 -9.91 18.03
C LEU A 21 0.75 -10.92 16.93
N GLY A 22 2.03 -11.31 16.85
CA GLY A 22 2.53 -12.21 15.81
C GLY A 22 2.64 -11.55 14.44
N THR A 23 2.70 -12.37 13.40
CA THR A 23 2.80 -11.89 12.02
C THR A 23 1.42 -11.47 11.52
N VAL A 24 1.34 -10.26 10.97
CA VAL A 24 0.12 -9.67 10.42
C VAL A 24 0.32 -9.40 8.94
N ARG A 25 -0.69 -9.74 8.15
CA ARG A 25 -0.79 -9.37 6.74
C ARG A 25 -1.52 -8.04 6.61
N LEU A 26 -0.81 -7.02 6.13
CA LEU A 26 -1.37 -5.71 5.79
C LEU A 26 -1.70 -5.64 4.30
N PHE A 27 -2.89 -5.16 4.00
CA PHE A 27 -3.29 -4.78 2.65
C PHE A 27 -3.10 -3.29 2.51
N ILE A 28 -2.20 -2.91 1.61
CA ILE A 28 -1.82 -1.52 1.35
C ILE A 28 -2.11 -1.15 -0.09
N GLU A 29 -2.38 0.13 -0.31
CA GLU A 29 -2.57 0.71 -1.63
C GLU A 29 -1.69 1.94 -1.83
N LYS A 30 -1.15 2.11 -3.04
CA LYS A 30 -0.40 3.31 -3.42
C LYS A 30 -1.40 4.36 -3.89
N LYS A 31 -1.52 5.44 -3.13
CA LYS A 31 -2.35 6.58 -3.46
C LYS A 31 -1.52 7.73 -4.01
N LEU A 32 -2.17 8.54 -4.84
CA LEU A 32 -1.63 9.79 -5.37
C LEU A 32 -2.45 10.95 -4.82
N ALA A 33 -1.87 11.75 -3.93
CA ALA A 33 -2.42 13.04 -3.55
C ALA A 33 -1.98 14.08 -4.58
N ARG A 34 -2.95 14.80 -5.15
CA ARG A 34 -2.68 15.98 -5.97
C ARG A 34 -2.54 17.19 -5.05
N HIS A 35 -1.34 17.75 -4.98
CA HIS A 35 -1.07 19.00 -4.28
C HIS A 35 -0.72 20.06 -5.33
N ASN A 36 -1.70 20.87 -5.72
CA ASN A 36 -1.56 21.91 -6.75
C ASN A 36 -1.13 21.38 -8.15
N ARG A 37 -0.92 22.32 -9.08
CA ARG A 37 -0.78 22.06 -10.52
C ARG A 37 0.40 21.15 -10.88
N ASN A 38 1.47 21.12 -10.07
CA ASN A 38 2.73 20.45 -10.39
C ASN A 38 3.30 19.53 -9.29
N SER A 39 2.68 19.41 -8.10
CA SER A 39 3.21 18.53 -7.05
C SER A 39 2.30 17.32 -6.85
N HIS A 40 2.85 16.16 -7.19
CA HIS A 40 2.23 14.87 -6.95
C HIS A 40 2.94 14.23 -5.76
N TYR A 41 2.20 13.88 -4.71
CA TYR A 41 2.73 13.09 -3.60
C TYR A 41 2.15 11.69 -3.68
N TYR A 42 3.04 10.71 -3.79
CA TYR A 42 2.68 9.31 -3.62
C TYR A 42 2.78 8.95 -2.15
N TYR A 43 1.74 8.31 -1.62
CA TYR A 43 1.72 7.80 -0.26
C TYR A 43 1.11 6.41 -0.24
N TRP A 44 1.50 5.62 0.76
CA TRP A 44 0.97 4.29 0.99
C TRP A 44 -0.11 4.37 2.07
N SER A 45 -1.23 3.71 1.85
CA SER A 45 -2.35 3.66 2.78
C SER A 45 -2.65 2.20 3.07
N ALA A 46 -2.57 1.79 4.34
CA ALA A 46 -3.12 0.52 4.78
C ALA A 46 -4.63 0.66 4.95
N TYR A 47 -5.41 -0.34 4.51
CA TYR A 47 -6.87 -0.33 4.63
C TYR A 47 -7.46 -1.61 5.23
N ARG A 48 -6.68 -2.69 5.33
CA ARG A 48 -7.06 -3.93 6.00
C ARG A 48 -5.82 -4.57 6.63
N ALA A 49 -6.03 -5.24 7.76
CA ALA A 49 -5.02 -6.02 8.46
C ALA A 49 -5.65 -7.34 8.91
N GLU A 50 -4.93 -8.44 8.72
CA GLU A 50 -5.38 -9.79 9.12
C GLU A 50 -4.23 -10.56 9.75
N PRO A 51 -4.49 -11.47 10.71
CA PRO A 51 -3.47 -12.41 11.16
C PRO A 51 -2.91 -13.17 9.95
N ALA A 52 -1.59 -13.29 9.86
CA ALA A 52 -0.99 -14.17 8.88
C ALA A 52 -1.23 -15.60 9.39
N GLU A 53 -2.18 -16.31 8.79
CA GLU A 53 -2.42 -17.72 9.12
C GLU A 53 -1.11 -18.51 9.03
N GLU A 54 -0.76 -19.17 10.14
CA GLU A 54 0.30 -20.17 10.20
C GLU A 54 -0.27 -21.41 9.50
N GLN A 55 0.20 -21.71 8.29
CA GLN A 55 -0.20 -22.91 7.56
C GLN A 55 0.18 -24.19 8.31
#